data_AF-A0A957EYG2-F1
#
_entry.id   AF-A0A957EYG2-F1
#
_cell.length_a   1.000
_cell.length_b   1.000
_cell.length_c   1.000
_cell.angle_alpha   90.00
_cell.angle_beta   90.00
_cell.angle_gamma   90.00
#
_symmetry.space_group_name_H-M   'P 1'
#
loop_
_entity.id
_entity.type
_entity.pdbx_description
1 polymer ?
#
loop_
_entity_poly.entity_id
_entity_poly.type
_entity_poly.pdbx_seq_one_letter_code
_entity_poly.pdbx_strand_id
1 'polypeptide(L)'
;VKDREVPAIDDELAKLNGRFETLDELREGIRKDLYEQAEQQAADDLSEAFVDDLLEDATMIYPPAAVELEISEMFNNLKQQVSTSGWDFNDFLRLQGQTEDDVRENFRESADKRLKRRLVMRQMILDEKITVAQEDIDAAVEQRIARFGDNEDIKRGMREYFTRGQGFEMLSGQILSDKINERVRAIVTGAAPDLAELV
;
A
#
# COMPACT_ATOMS: atom_id res chain seq x y z
N VAL A 1 28.26 -32.91 4.32
CA VAL A 1 27.55 -31.94 5.19
C VAL A 1 28.45 -30.73 5.28
N LYS A 2 28.05 -29.58 4.73
CA LYS A 2 28.83 -28.33 4.84
C LYS A 2 28.46 -27.71 6.19
N ASP A 3 29.42 -27.65 7.10
CA ASP A 3 29.26 -26.94 8.38
C ASP A 3 29.06 -25.45 8.10
N ARG A 4 28.12 -24.83 8.83
CA ARG A 4 27.92 -23.38 8.79
C ARG A 4 28.98 -22.76 9.69
N GLU A 5 30.11 -22.34 9.12
CA GLU A 5 31.07 -21.48 9.83
C GLU A 5 30.39 -20.13 10.08
N VAL A 6 30.09 -19.86 11.36
CA VAL A 6 29.60 -18.54 11.79
C VAL A 6 30.82 -17.61 11.79
N PRO A 7 30.81 -16.51 11.03
CA PRO A 7 31.91 -15.55 11.04
C PRO A 7 32.11 -14.99 12.45
N ALA A 8 33.36 -14.66 12.79
CA ALA A 8 33.65 -13.94 14.03
C ALA A 8 32.96 -12.57 14.01
N ILE A 9 32.54 -12.08 15.19
CA ILE A 9 31.90 -10.77 15.33
C ILE A 9 33.02 -9.72 15.44
N ASP A 10 33.64 -9.41 14.30
CA ASP A 10 34.74 -8.46 14.14
C ASP A 10 34.54 -7.60 12.88
N ASP A 11 35.52 -6.76 12.53
CA ASP A 11 35.42 -5.84 11.39
C ASP A 11 35.30 -6.57 10.04
N GLU A 12 35.71 -7.84 9.94
CA GLU A 12 35.53 -8.63 8.71
C GLU A 12 34.05 -8.98 8.49
N LEU A 13 33.24 -9.07 9.55
CA LEU A 13 31.79 -9.20 9.46
C LEU A 13 31.13 -7.93 8.90
N ALA A 14 31.62 -6.75 9.26
CA ALA A 14 31.10 -5.47 8.78
C ALA A 14 31.29 -5.28 7.27
N LYS A 15 32.46 -5.72 6.77
CA LYS A 15 32.85 -5.62 5.36
C LYS A 15 32.12 -6.61 4.45
N LEU A 16 31.42 -7.60 5.00
CA LEU A 16 30.84 -8.72 4.26
C LEU A 16 29.79 -8.28 3.21
N ASN A 17 29.08 -7.20 3.48
CA ASN A 17 28.12 -6.56 2.55
C ASN A 17 28.67 -5.30 1.87
N GLY A 18 29.92 -4.92 2.13
CA GLY A 18 30.58 -3.73 1.58
C GLY A 18 29.97 -2.38 1.98
N ARG A 19 29.00 -2.36 2.90
CA ARG A 19 28.29 -1.15 3.35
C ARG A 19 28.97 -0.45 4.55
N PHE A 20 29.78 -1.17 5.32
CA PHE A 20 30.43 -0.69 6.54
C PHE A 20 31.88 -1.19 6.62
N GLU A 21 32.77 -0.40 7.20
CA GLU A 21 34.19 -0.71 7.32
C GLU A 21 34.55 -1.33 8.68
N THR A 22 33.77 -1.00 9.73
CA THR A 22 34.00 -1.45 11.10
C THR A 22 32.76 -2.07 11.74
N LEU A 23 32.97 -2.92 12.74
CA LEU A 23 31.89 -3.54 13.51
C LEU A 23 31.01 -2.50 14.22
N ASP A 24 31.58 -1.38 14.64
CA ASP A 24 30.82 -0.31 15.28
C ASP A 24 29.93 0.43 14.28
N GLU A 25 30.41 0.70 13.07
CA GLU A 25 29.57 1.22 11.97
C GLU A 25 28.44 0.25 11.61
N LEU A 26 28.73 -1.06 11.56
CA LEU A 26 27.71 -2.08 11.33
C LEU A 26 26.65 -2.05 12.44
N ARG A 27 27.06 -1.94 13.70
CA ARG A 27 26.14 -1.86 14.85
C ARG A 27 25.30 -0.60 14.82
N GLU A 28 25.89 0.54 14.49
CA GLU A 28 25.17 1.80 14.35
C GLU A 28 24.19 1.75 13.18
N GLY A 29 24.61 1.18 12.05
CA GLY A 29 23.74 0.95 10.90
C GLY A 29 22.55 0.06 11.23
N ILE A 30 22.78 -1.09 11.87
CA ILE A 30 21.69 -1.97 12.32
C ILE A 30 20.79 -1.26 13.33
N ARG A 31 21.35 -0.52 14.29
CA ARG A 31 20.56 0.23 15.27
C ARG A 31 19.68 1.27 14.59
N LYS A 32 20.22 1.99 13.61
CA LYS A 32 19.49 2.98 12.82
C LYS A 32 18.38 2.31 12.01
N ASP A 33 18.69 1.24 11.28
CA ASP A 33 17.72 0.50 10.47
C ASP A 33 16.58 -0.05 11.36
N LEU A 34 16.89 -0.58 12.56
CA LEU A 34 15.88 -1.04 13.54
C LEU A 34 15.05 0.10 14.11
N TYR A 35 15.66 1.25 14.39
CA TYR A 35 14.96 2.42 14.89
C TYR A 35 13.98 2.96 13.84
N GLU A 36 14.43 3.12 12.59
CA GLU A 36 13.58 3.56 11.48
C GLU A 36 12.42 2.58 11.23
N GLN A 37 12.67 1.26 11.31
CA GLN A 37 11.61 0.26 11.23
C GLN A 37 10.60 0.37 12.38
N ALA A 38 11.06 0.55 13.61
CA ALA A 38 10.19 0.69 14.78
C ALA A 38 9.35 1.98 14.72
N GLU A 39 9.95 3.09 14.29
CA GLU A 39 9.27 4.37 14.10
C GLU A 39 8.22 4.29 12.98
N GLN A 40 8.55 3.65 11.86
CA GLN A 40 7.60 3.44 10.78
C GLN A 40 6.42 2.57 11.24
N GLN A 41 6.70 1.44 11.91
CA GLN A 41 5.65 0.56 12.42
C GLN A 41 4.73 1.27 13.41
N ALA A 42 5.30 2.03 14.36
CA ALA A 42 4.51 2.79 15.32
C ALA A 42 3.64 3.85 14.65
N ALA A 43 4.15 4.51 13.62
CA ALA A 43 3.38 5.49 12.85
C ALA A 43 2.25 4.83 12.03
N ASP A 44 2.50 3.65 11.47
CA ASP A 44 1.50 2.88 10.74
C ASP A 44 0.39 2.38 11.68
N ASP A 45 0.75 1.86 12.86
CA ASP A 45 -0.19 1.42 13.89
C ASP A 45 -1.07 2.59 14.39
N LEU A 46 -0.48 3.76 14.61
CA LEU A 46 -1.22 4.97 14.97
C LEU A 46 -2.15 5.45 13.85
N SER A 47 -1.70 5.36 12.60
CA SER A 47 -2.50 5.76 11.44
C SER A 47 -3.70 4.82 11.26
N GLU A 48 -3.51 3.52 11.47
CA GLU A 48 -4.60 2.53 11.45
C GLU A 48 -5.62 2.80 12.57
N ALA A 49 -5.14 2.98 13.81
CA ALA A 49 -6.01 3.31 14.93
C ALA A 49 -6.81 4.59 14.70
N PHE A 50 -6.19 5.64 14.14
CA PHE A 50 -6.89 6.88 13.79
C PHE A 50 -7.98 6.66 12.74
N VAL A 51 -7.73 5.85 11.71
CA VAL A 51 -8.75 5.53 10.70
C VAL A 51 -9.88 4.71 11.31
N ASP A 52 -9.58 3.77 12.21
CA ASP A 52 -10.59 2.99 12.92
C ASP A 52 -11.46 3.87 13.83
N ASP A 53 -10.86 4.81 14.58
CA ASP A 53 -11.60 5.79 15.38
C ASP A 53 -12.54 6.64 14.51
N LEU A 54 -12.05 7.10 13.34
CA LEU A 54 -12.88 7.83 12.38
C LEU A 54 -14.06 6.98 11.87
N LEU A 55 -13.86 5.67 11.69
CA LEU A 55 -14.92 4.76 11.26
C LEU A 55 -16.01 4.58 12.32
N GLU A 56 -15.65 4.58 13.60
CA GLU A 56 -16.59 4.48 14.72
C GLU A 56 -17.45 5.74 14.87
N ASP A 57 -16.84 6.92 14.71
CA ASP A 57 -17.53 8.21 14.84
C ASP A 57 -18.32 8.62 13.59
N ALA A 58 -17.96 8.11 12.41
CA ALA A 58 -18.58 8.52 11.16
C ALA A 58 -19.99 7.92 10.97
N THR A 59 -20.96 8.82 10.78
CA THR A 59 -22.30 8.43 10.33
C THR A 59 -22.36 8.35 8.82
N MET A 60 -22.52 7.13 8.27
CA MET A 60 -22.55 6.90 6.82
C MET A 60 -23.90 6.37 6.35
N ILE A 61 -24.37 6.87 5.21
CA ILE A 61 -25.56 6.38 4.52
C ILE A 61 -25.17 6.01 3.10
N TYR A 62 -25.29 4.74 2.77
CA TYR A 62 -25.05 4.21 1.43
C TYR A 62 -26.07 3.13 1.08
N PRO A 63 -26.40 2.96 -0.21
CA PRO A 63 -27.33 1.92 -0.63
C PRO A 63 -26.74 0.52 -0.40
N PRO A 64 -27.56 -0.51 -0.08
CA PRO A 64 -27.08 -1.89 0.06
C PRO A 64 -26.33 -2.40 -1.18
N ALA A 65 -26.72 -1.92 -2.37
CA ALA A 65 -26.04 -2.23 -3.62
C ALA A 65 -24.54 -1.85 -3.62
N ALA A 66 -24.13 -0.86 -2.83
CA ALA A 66 -22.72 -0.50 -2.70
C ALA A 66 -21.89 -1.61 -2.02
N VAL A 67 -22.48 -2.32 -1.05
CA VAL A 67 -21.83 -3.46 -0.38
C VAL A 67 -21.74 -4.64 -1.34
N GLU A 68 -22.80 -4.90 -2.12
CA GLU A 68 -22.82 -5.99 -3.11
C GLU A 68 -21.79 -5.79 -4.24
N LEU A 69 -21.57 -4.54 -4.65
CA LEU A 69 -20.47 -4.20 -5.57
C LEU A 69 -19.11 -4.55 -4.97
N GLU A 70 -18.90 -4.20 -3.70
CA GLU A 70 -17.67 -4.49 -2.99
C GLU A 70 -17.41 -5.99 -2.82
N ILE A 71 -18.44 -6.76 -2.46
CA ILE A 71 -18.40 -8.24 -2.40
C ILE A 71 -18.03 -8.80 -3.78
N SER A 72 -18.62 -8.25 -4.85
CA SER A 72 -18.36 -8.71 -6.21
C SER A 72 -16.91 -8.46 -6.63
N GLU A 73 -16.34 -7.30 -6.28
CA GLU A 73 -14.92 -7.01 -6.50
C GLU A 73 -14.02 -7.97 -5.74
N MET A 74 -14.27 -8.18 -4.44
CA MET A 74 -13.49 -9.10 -3.60
C MET A 74 -13.56 -10.54 -4.11
N PHE A 75 -14.74 -10.98 -4.53
CA PHE A 75 -14.95 -12.29 -5.14
C PHE A 75 -14.21 -12.45 -6.47
N ASN A 76 -14.27 -11.44 -7.34
CA ASN A 76 -13.54 -11.47 -8.61
C ASN A 76 -12.03 -11.49 -8.39
N ASN A 77 -11.52 -10.76 -7.40
CA ASN A 77 -10.11 -10.77 -7.03
C ASN A 77 -9.67 -12.16 -6.55
N LEU A 78 -10.46 -12.81 -5.68
CA LEU A 78 -10.19 -14.19 -5.25
C LEU A 78 -10.16 -15.14 -6.46
N LYS A 79 -11.15 -15.04 -7.34
CA LYS A 79 -11.23 -15.87 -8.54
C LYS A 79 -9.99 -15.69 -9.43
N GLN A 80 -9.56 -14.46 -9.66
CA GLN A 80 -8.33 -14.17 -10.42
C GLN A 80 -7.10 -14.77 -9.74
N GLN A 81 -6.95 -14.61 -8.43
CA GLN A 81 -5.82 -15.16 -7.67
C GLN A 81 -5.74 -16.69 -7.77
N VAL A 82 -6.88 -17.38 -7.67
CA VAL A 82 -6.96 -18.84 -7.83
C VAL A 82 -6.58 -19.25 -9.26
N SER A 83 -7.11 -18.55 -10.27
CA SER A 83 -6.77 -18.81 -11.67
C SER A 83 -5.29 -18.58 -11.97
N THR A 84 -4.68 -17.52 -11.45
CA THR A 84 -3.24 -17.25 -11.58
C THR A 84 -2.38 -18.34 -10.92
N SER A 85 -2.90 -18.99 -9.88
CA SER A 85 -2.25 -20.13 -9.23
C SER A 85 -2.38 -21.44 -10.02
N GLY A 86 -3.06 -21.42 -11.17
CA GLY A 86 -3.25 -22.57 -12.06
C GLY A 86 -4.45 -23.47 -11.71
N TRP A 87 -5.34 -23.03 -10.82
CA TRP A 87 -6.51 -23.79 -10.39
C TRP A 87 -7.79 -23.28 -11.04
N ASP A 88 -8.71 -24.20 -11.37
CA ASP A 88 -10.08 -23.82 -11.69
C ASP A 88 -10.82 -23.41 -10.40
N PHE A 89 -11.56 -22.31 -10.48
CA PHE A 89 -12.24 -21.76 -9.31
C PHE A 89 -13.35 -22.67 -8.79
N ASN A 90 -14.06 -23.40 -9.65
CA ASN A 90 -15.11 -24.31 -9.19
C ASN A 90 -14.52 -25.51 -8.46
N ASP A 91 -13.36 -26.01 -8.89
CA ASP A 91 -12.67 -27.09 -8.20
C ASP A 91 -12.08 -26.63 -6.86
N PHE A 92 -11.60 -25.38 -6.79
CA PHE A 92 -11.21 -24.74 -5.52
C PHE A 92 -12.37 -24.70 -4.52
N LEU A 93 -13.56 -24.23 -4.95
CA LEU A 93 -14.75 -24.20 -4.11
C LEU A 93 -15.15 -25.60 -3.62
N ARG A 94 -15.12 -26.60 -4.51
CA ARG A 94 -15.40 -28.00 -4.16
C ARG A 94 -14.43 -28.55 -3.12
N LEU A 95 -13.14 -28.26 -3.26
CA LEU A 95 -12.11 -28.72 -2.31
C LEU A 95 -12.34 -28.13 -0.91
N GLN A 96 -12.78 -26.86 -0.84
CA GLN A 96 -13.11 -26.19 0.40
C GLN A 96 -14.50 -26.56 0.96
N GLY A 97 -15.33 -27.27 0.18
CA GLY A 97 -16.70 -27.59 0.56
C GLY A 97 -17.59 -26.36 0.67
N GLN A 98 -17.26 -25.28 -0.05
CA GLN A 98 -18.00 -24.02 -0.04
C GLN A 98 -18.70 -23.81 -1.38
N THR A 99 -19.81 -23.09 -1.35
CA THR A 99 -20.46 -22.54 -2.55
C THR A 99 -20.00 -21.11 -2.81
N GLU A 100 -20.29 -20.60 -3.99
CA GLU A 100 -20.05 -19.19 -4.33
C GLU A 100 -20.81 -18.23 -3.39
N ASP A 101 -22.03 -18.59 -2.99
CA ASP A 101 -22.82 -17.81 -2.04
C ASP A 101 -22.19 -17.81 -0.63
N ASP A 102 -21.65 -18.95 -0.19
CA ASP A 102 -20.93 -19.02 1.10
C ASP A 102 -19.71 -18.10 1.11
N VAL A 103 -18.94 -18.08 0.00
CA VAL A 103 -17.78 -17.19 -0.13
C VAL A 103 -18.20 -15.73 -0.12
N ARG A 104 -19.28 -15.37 -0.84
CA ARG A 104 -19.79 -14.01 -0.84
C ARG A 104 -20.27 -13.57 0.54
N GLU A 105 -20.96 -14.45 1.25
CA GLU A 105 -21.44 -14.12 2.59
C GLU A 105 -20.28 -13.96 3.59
N ASN A 106 -19.24 -14.78 3.48
CA ASN A 106 -18.01 -14.60 4.25
C ASN A 106 -17.33 -13.25 3.96
N PHE A 107 -17.48 -12.69 2.76
CA PHE A 107 -16.96 -11.37 2.44
C PHE A 107 -17.82 -10.22 2.93
N ARG A 108 -19.10 -10.43 3.26
CA ARG A 108 -20.05 -9.34 3.56
C ARG A 108 -19.56 -8.39 4.65
N GLU A 109 -19.06 -8.90 5.78
CA GLU A 109 -18.54 -8.06 6.87
C GLU A 109 -17.29 -7.28 6.42
N SER A 110 -16.34 -7.96 5.78
CA SER A 110 -15.12 -7.32 5.30
C SER A 110 -15.38 -6.28 4.21
N ALA A 111 -16.37 -6.52 3.35
CA ALA A 111 -16.80 -5.62 2.29
C ALA A 111 -17.47 -4.37 2.88
N ASP A 112 -18.31 -4.52 3.92
CA ASP A 112 -18.88 -3.38 4.63
C ASP A 112 -17.79 -2.50 5.27
N LYS A 113 -16.84 -3.11 5.97
CA LYS A 113 -15.69 -2.39 6.56
C LYS A 113 -14.84 -1.70 5.48
N ARG A 114 -14.51 -2.39 4.39
CA ARG A 114 -13.72 -1.85 3.27
C ARG A 114 -14.44 -0.68 2.59
N LEU A 115 -15.76 -0.80 2.38
CA LEU A 115 -16.58 0.27 1.82
C LEU A 115 -16.57 1.51 2.73
N LYS A 116 -16.85 1.33 4.03
CA LYS A 116 -16.83 2.43 5.01
C LYS A 116 -15.48 3.13 5.04
N ARG A 117 -14.38 2.36 5.09
CA ARG A 117 -13.02 2.92 5.07
C ARG A 117 -12.77 3.72 3.80
N ARG A 118 -13.14 3.20 2.64
CA ARG A 118 -13.01 3.93 1.37
C ARG A 118 -13.80 5.24 1.37
N LEU A 119 -15.01 5.26 1.94
CA LEU A 119 -15.84 6.45 2.01
C LEU A 119 -15.26 7.51 2.94
N VAL A 120 -14.77 7.12 4.12
CA VAL A 120 -14.11 8.04 5.07
C VAL A 120 -12.84 8.63 4.48
N MET A 121 -11.96 7.79 3.93
CA MET A 121 -10.72 8.26 3.29
C MET A 121 -11.02 9.21 2.13
N ARG A 122 -12.05 8.91 1.33
CA ARG A 122 -12.50 9.80 0.26
C ARG A 122 -13.01 11.13 0.80
N GLN A 123 -13.78 11.14 1.88
CA GLN A 123 -14.26 12.36 2.49
C GLN A 123 -13.09 13.19 3.05
N MET A 124 -12.13 12.54 3.71
CA MET A 124 -10.92 13.19 4.21
C MET A 124 -10.08 13.81 3.09
N ILE A 125 -9.95 13.14 1.93
CA ILE A 125 -9.30 13.72 0.74
C ILE A 125 -9.97 15.05 0.33
N LEU A 126 -11.31 15.12 0.37
CA LEU A 126 -12.05 16.32 0.02
C LEU A 126 -11.87 17.43 1.07
N ASP A 127 -11.95 17.07 2.34
CA ASP A 127 -11.85 18.02 3.47
C ASP A 127 -10.43 18.58 3.59
N GLU A 128 -9.41 17.74 3.38
CA GLU A 128 -7.99 18.11 3.37
C GLU A 128 -7.54 18.69 2.02
N LYS A 129 -8.46 18.79 1.03
CA LYS A 129 -8.21 19.35 -0.32
C LYS A 129 -7.01 18.72 -1.02
N ILE A 130 -6.79 17.43 -0.81
CA ILE A 130 -5.67 16.72 -1.42
C ILE A 130 -5.95 16.55 -2.91
N THR A 131 -5.03 17.04 -3.72
CA THR A 131 -5.09 16.94 -5.17
C THR A 131 -3.81 16.30 -5.73
N VAL A 132 -3.95 15.73 -6.91
CA VAL A 132 -2.83 15.20 -7.69
C VAL A 132 -2.45 16.28 -8.69
N ALA A 133 -1.25 16.84 -8.52
CA ALA A 133 -0.68 17.80 -9.46
C ALA A 133 0.02 17.06 -10.60
N GLN A 134 0.29 17.78 -11.70
CA GLN A 134 0.98 17.19 -12.85
C GLN A 134 2.41 16.77 -12.48
N GLU A 135 3.06 17.53 -11.59
CA GLU A 135 4.39 17.26 -11.09
C GLU A 135 4.46 15.94 -10.32
N ASP A 136 3.41 15.58 -9.56
CA ASP A 136 3.35 14.30 -8.85
C ASP A 136 3.28 13.14 -9.84
N ILE A 137 2.50 13.31 -10.91
CA ILE A 137 2.34 12.32 -11.97
C ILE A 137 3.67 12.12 -12.68
N ASP A 138 4.33 13.22 -13.08
CA ASP A 138 5.60 13.17 -13.78
C ASP A 138 6.67 12.50 -12.92
N ALA A 139 6.78 12.88 -11.64
CA ALA A 139 7.71 12.27 -10.70
C ALA A 139 7.45 10.76 -10.51
N ALA A 140 6.19 10.36 -10.35
CA ALA A 140 5.82 8.97 -10.18
C ALA A 140 6.05 8.14 -11.47
N VAL A 141 5.85 8.73 -12.64
CA VAL A 141 6.21 8.12 -13.93
C VAL A 141 7.72 7.90 -14.01
N GLU A 142 8.54 8.92 -13.72
CA GLU A 142 10.00 8.82 -13.72
C GLU A 142 10.48 7.68 -12.80
N GLN A 143 9.95 7.64 -11.57
CA GLN A 143 10.31 6.62 -10.59
C GLN A 143 9.99 5.20 -11.08
N ARG A 144 8.88 5.02 -11.80
CA ARG A 144 8.49 3.72 -12.38
C ARG A 144 9.38 3.34 -13.55
N ILE A 145 9.62 4.26 -14.48
CA ILE A 145 10.41 3.96 -15.68
C ILE A 145 11.90 3.76 -15.37
N ALA A 146 12.41 4.35 -14.28
CA ALA A 146 13.79 4.16 -13.81
C ALA A 146 14.13 2.69 -13.52
N ARG A 147 13.13 1.85 -13.21
CA ARG A 147 13.32 0.41 -12.94
C ARG A 147 13.63 -0.41 -14.20
N PHE A 148 13.42 0.14 -15.40
CA PHE A 148 13.53 -0.59 -16.67
C PHE A 148 14.89 -0.40 -17.39
N GLY A 149 15.91 0.16 -16.71
CA GLY A 149 17.25 0.36 -17.29
C GLY A 149 17.25 1.37 -18.44
N ASP A 150 18.19 1.28 -19.39
CA ASP A 150 18.38 2.28 -20.47
C ASP A 150 17.58 2.02 -21.75
N ASN A 151 16.52 1.20 -21.69
CA ASN A 151 15.69 0.94 -22.88
C ASN A 151 14.69 2.09 -23.11
N GLU A 152 15.12 3.09 -23.89
CA GLU A 152 14.35 4.30 -24.19
C GLU A 152 13.01 4.04 -24.88
N ASP A 153 12.90 2.97 -25.69
CA ASP A 153 11.63 2.60 -26.33
C ASP A 153 10.59 2.13 -25.31
N ILE A 154 11.00 1.32 -24.34
CA ILE A 154 10.14 0.86 -23.24
C ILE A 154 9.75 2.05 -22.35
N LYS A 155 10.71 2.90 -21.98
CA LYS A 155 10.43 4.08 -21.14
C LYS A 155 9.41 5.01 -21.78
N ARG A 156 9.55 5.28 -23.08
CA ARG A 156 8.62 6.12 -23.84
C ARG A 156 7.20 5.53 -23.87
N GLY A 157 7.07 4.24 -24.19
CA GLY A 157 5.77 3.57 -24.19
C GLY A 157 5.09 3.58 -22.81
N MET A 158 5.88 3.37 -21.74
CA MET A 158 5.37 3.43 -20.36
C MET A 158 4.96 4.85 -19.96
N ARG A 159 5.73 5.86 -20.35
CA ARG A 159 5.36 7.26 -20.12
C ARG A 159 4.02 7.58 -20.79
N GLU A 160 3.83 7.19 -22.04
CA GLU A 160 2.56 7.40 -22.75
C GLU A 160 1.40 6.67 -22.07
N TYR A 161 1.63 5.45 -21.57
CA TYR A 161 0.63 4.68 -20.84
C TYR A 161 0.23 5.33 -19.50
N PHE A 162 1.20 5.84 -18.72
CA PHE A 162 0.92 6.43 -17.42
C PHE A 162 0.46 7.89 -17.48
N THR A 163 0.66 8.56 -18.61
CA THR A 163 0.18 9.94 -18.82
C THR A 163 -1.19 10.01 -19.48
N ARG A 164 -1.75 8.88 -19.95
CA ARG A 164 -3.06 8.85 -20.65
C ARG A 164 -3.89 7.61 -20.32
N GLY A 165 -5.22 7.75 -20.39
CA GLY A 165 -6.16 6.63 -20.28
C GLY A 165 -6.09 5.89 -18.94
N GLN A 166 -6.22 4.56 -18.98
CA GLN A 166 -6.31 3.71 -17.80
C GLN A 166 -5.06 3.78 -16.90
N GLY A 167 -3.86 3.90 -17.49
CA GLY A 167 -2.62 3.97 -16.72
C GLY A 167 -2.53 5.25 -15.90
N PHE A 168 -3.03 6.36 -16.42
CA PHE A 168 -3.14 7.64 -15.71
C PHE A 168 -4.11 7.57 -14.53
N GLU A 169 -5.31 7.00 -14.73
CA GLU A 169 -6.30 6.85 -13.65
C GLU A 169 -5.75 5.99 -12.51
N MET A 170 -5.09 4.88 -12.85
CA MET A 170 -4.45 4.00 -11.89
C MET A 170 -3.34 4.72 -11.10
N LEU A 171 -2.47 5.44 -11.81
CA LEU A 171 -1.38 6.18 -11.17
C LEU A 171 -1.90 7.32 -10.28
N SER A 172 -2.88 8.08 -10.76
CA SER A 172 -3.50 9.17 -10.02
C SER A 172 -4.18 8.66 -8.75
N GLY A 173 -4.92 7.55 -8.84
CA GLY A 173 -5.54 6.94 -7.66
C GLY A 173 -4.52 6.47 -6.62
N GLN A 174 -3.37 5.97 -7.07
CA GLN A 174 -2.30 5.53 -6.19
C GLN A 174 -1.60 6.71 -5.51
N ILE A 175 -1.24 7.76 -6.27
CA ILE A 175 -0.67 9.00 -5.70
C ILE A 175 -1.63 9.61 -4.68
N LEU A 176 -2.92 9.65 -5.00
CA LEU A 176 -3.92 10.19 -4.10
C LEU A 176 -3.99 9.39 -2.79
N SER A 177 -3.90 8.05 -2.90
CA SER A 177 -3.85 7.14 -1.75
C SER A 177 -2.58 7.34 -0.90
N ASP A 178 -1.44 7.52 -1.54
CA ASP A 178 -0.17 7.75 -0.85
C ASP A 178 -0.18 9.10 -0.11
N LYS A 179 -0.66 10.16 -0.76
CA LYS A 179 -0.79 11.50 -0.17
C LYS A 179 -1.73 11.54 1.03
N ILE A 180 -2.88 10.87 0.96
CA ILE A 180 -3.80 10.84 2.11
C ILE A 180 -3.20 10.07 3.28
N ASN A 181 -2.50 8.95 3.02
CA ASN A 181 -1.83 8.19 4.08
C ASN A 181 -0.70 9.00 4.72
N GLU A 182 0.09 9.71 3.93
CA GLU A 182 1.12 10.63 4.43
C GLU A 182 0.50 11.75 5.28
N ARG A 183 -0.65 12.30 4.84
CA ARG A 183 -1.38 13.31 5.60
C ARG A 183 -1.90 12.77 6.92
N VAL A 184 -2.52 11.59 6.94
CA VAL A 184 -2.94 10.91 8.17
C VAL A 184 -1.74 10.73 9.10
N ARG A 185 -0.62 10.23 8.59
CA ARG A 185 0.62 10.04 9.37
C ARG A 185 1.11 11.34 9.98
N ALA A 186 1.11 12.43 9.20
CA ALA A 186 1.51 13.74 9.69
C ALA A 186 0.56 14.26 10.78
N ILE A 187 -0.75 14.01 10.67
CA ILE A 187 -1.73 14.41 11.68
C ILE A 187 -1.48 13.67 13.00
N VAL A 188 -1.38 12.34 12.96
CA VAL A 188 -1.21 11.52 14.18
C VAL A 188 0.15 11.72 14.86
N THR A 189 1.17 12.14 14.11
CA THR A 189 2.50 12.48 14.66
C THR A 189 2.61 13.95 15.10
N GLY A 190 1.59 14.77 14.86
CA GLY A 190 1.61 16.21 15.16
C GLY A 190 2.53 17.03 14.25
N ALA A 191 2.97 16.46 13.12
CA ALA A 191 3.81 17.12 12.12
C ALA A 191 2.99 17.75 10.98
N ALA A 192 1.67 17.56 10.96
CA ALA A 192 0.79 18.10 9.94
C ALA A 192 0.69 19.64 10.03
N PRO A 193 1.03 20.38 8.96
CA PRO A 193 0.73 21.81 8.89
C PRO A 193 -0.78 22.04 8.89
N ASP A 194 -1.21 23.21 9.40
CA ASP A 194 -2.62 23.60 9.39
C ASP A 194 -3.13 23.67 7.94
N LEU A 195 -4.39 23.29 7.73
CA LEU A 195 -5.07 23.42 6.44
C LEU A 195 -5.02 24.84 5.89
N ALA A 196 -4.99 25.85 6.77
CA ALA A 196 -4.86 27.25 6.38
C ALA A 196 -3.48 27.60 5.79
N GLU A 197 -2.44 26.82 6.09
CA GLU A 197 -1.07 27.00 5.60
C GLU A 197 -0.81 26.26 4.27
N LEU A 198 -1.75 25.42 3.83
CA LEU A 198 -1.67 24.64 2.60
C LEU A 198 -2.30 25.33 1.36
N VAL A 199 -2.82 26.56 1.52
CA VAL A 199 -3.54 27.33 0.48
C VAL A 199 -2.67 28.43 -0.13
#